data_AF-A0A3D5CM61-F1
#
_entry.id   AF-A0A3D5CM61-F1
#
_cell.length_a   1.000
_cell.length_b   1.000
_cell.length_c   1.000
_cell.angle_alpha   90.00
_cell.angle_beta   90.00
_cell.angle_gamma   90.00
#
_symmetry.space_group_name_H-M   'P 1'
#
loop_
_entity.id
_entity.type
_entity.pdbx_description
1 polymer ?
#
loop_
_entity_poly.entity_id
_entity_poly.type
_entity_poly.pdbx_seq_one_letter_code
_entity_poly.pdbx_strand_id
1 'polypeptide(L)'
;MGPGGWGVLLIYNGTEKEIYGGELETTNNRMELTAVIMGIESLTSPCEIAITTDSKYVMDGITEWMKGWKKRNWKTASKKPVKNK
;
A
#
# COMPACT_ATOMS: atom_id res chain seq x y z
N MET A 1 3.00 4.15 17.81
CA MET A 1 1.79 3.33 17.64
C MET A 1 0.65 4.04 18.34
N GLY A 2 -0.54 3.98 17.77
CA GLY A 2 -1.74 4.65 18.25
C GLY A 2 -2.79 4.70 17.13
N PRO A 3 -3.91 5.42 17.34
CA PRO A 3 -4.98 5.48 16.35
C PRO A 3 -4.49 6.14 15.06
N GLY A 4 -4.86 5.55 13.93
CA GLY A 4 -4.50 6.07 12.61
C GLY A 4 -5.55 5.70 11.58
N GLY A 5 -5.67 6.54 10.55
CA GLY A 5 -6.59 6.37 9.44
C GLY A 5 -5.85 6.22 8.13
N TRP A 6 -6.54 5.66 7.15
CA TRP A 6 -6.09 5.56 5.76
C TRP A 6 -7.24 5.95 4.83
N GLY A 7 -6.90 6.44 3.64
CA GLY A 7 -7.88 6.82 2.63
C GLY A 7 -7.29 6.74 1.23
N VAL A 8 -8.12 6.39 0.26
CA VAL A 8 -7.77 6.35 -1.16
C VAL A 8 -8.92 6.91 -1.99
N LEU A 9 -8.56 7.70 -3.00
CA LEU A 9 -9.48 8.22 -4.01
C LEU A 9 -9.23 7.46 -5.32
N LEU A 10 -10.23 6.73 -5.79
CA LEU A 10 -10.21 6.08 -7.10
C LEU A 10 -10.89 6.99 -8.12
N ILE A 11 -10.23 7.22 -9.24
CA ILE A 11 -10.75 8.03 -10.34
C ILE A 11 -10.75 7.18 -11.60
N TYR A 12 -11.93 6.97 -12.18
CA TYR A 12 -12.08 6.20 -13.42
C TYR A 12 -13.17 6.82 -14.30
N ASN A 13 -12.84 7.19 -15.54
CA ASN A 13 -13.76 7.82 -16.49
C ASN A 13 -14.57 8.99 -15.90
N GLY A 14 -13.91 9.85 -15.11
CA GLY A 14 -14.53 11.00 -14.44
C GLY A 14 -15.43 10.63 -13.26
N THR A 15 -15.52 9.36 -12.88
CA THR A 15 -16.19 8.91 -11.67
C THR A 15 -15.18 8.79 -10.54
N GLU A 16 -15.52 9.38 -9.40
CA GLU A 16 -14.71 9.33 -8.20
C GLU A 16 -15.33 8.37 -7.18
N LYS A 17 -14.48 7.62 -6.48
CA LYS A 17 -14.87 6.75 -5.37
C LYS A 17 -13.86 6.86 -4.26
N GLU A 18 -14.32 7.30 -3.10
CA GLU A 18 -13.53 7.35 -1.88
C GLU A 18 -13.68 6.04 -1.10
N ILE A 19 -12.56 5.55 -0.57
CA ILE A 19 -12.52 4.42 0.35
C ILE A 19 -11.59 4.80 1.50
N TYR A 20 -12.05 4.63 2.73
CA TYR A 20 -11.29 5.01 3.90
C TYR A 20 -11.61 4.10 5.08
N GLY A 21 -10.73 4.12 6.07
CA GLY A 21 -10.87 3.36 7.30
C GLY A 21 -9.82 3.78 8.32
N GLY A 22 -9.78 3.08 9.44
CA GLY A 22 -8.79 3.34 10.47
C GLY A 22 -8.71 2.22 11.49
N GLU A 23 -7.61 2.23 12.23
CA GLU A 23 -7.32 1.25 13.26
C GLU A 23 -6.85 1.96 14.52
N LEU A 24 -7.30 1.46 15.68
CA LEU A 24 -6.95 2.04 16.99
C LEU A 24 -5.46 1.87 17.32
N GLU A 25 -4.82 0.82 16.82
CA GLU A 25 -3.42 0.51 17.07
C GLU A 25 -2.67 0.29 15.76
N THR A 26 -2.05 1.35 15.24
CA THR A 26 -1.34 1.30 13.96
C THR A 26 -0.13 2.25 13.92
N THR A 27 0.49 2.36 12.75
CA THR A 27 1.55 3.33 12.44
C THR A 27 1.23 4.04 11.14
N ASN A 28 1.81 5.23 10.93
CA ASN A 28 1.63 5.99 9.70
C ASN A 28 1.95 5.14 8.45
N ASN A 29 3.13 4.53 8.40
CA ASN A 29 3.56 3.71 7.26
C ASN A 29 2.65 2.51 6.99
N ARG A 30 2.05 1.92 8.04
CA ARG A 30 1.08 0.83 7.85
C ARG A 30 -0.20 1.36 7.22
N MET A 31 -0.71 2.50 7.67
CA MET A 31 -1.90 3.12 7.08
C MET A 31 -1.67 3.57 5.63
N GLU A 32 -0.50 4.11 5.32
CA GLU A 32 -0.11 4.46 3.94
C GLU A 32 -0.12 3.23 3.02
N LEU A 33 0.43 2.10 3.48
CA LEU A 33 0.35 0.84 2.73
C LEU A 33 -1.08 0.30 2.62
N THR A 34 -1.86 0.37 3.72
CA THR A 34 -3.26 -0.08 3.74
C THR A 34 -4.09 0.69 2.71
N ALA A 35 -3.91 2.01 2.58
CA ALA A 35 -4.60 2.80 1.56
C ALA A 35 -4.40 2.25 0.15
N VAL A 36 -3.16 1.93 -0.21
CA VAL A 36 -2.83 1.38 -1.53
C VAL A 36 -3.39 -0.02 -1.73
N ILE A 37 -3.23 -0.91 -0.74
CA ILE A 37 -3.75 -2.29 -0.80
C ILE A 37 -5.27 -2.26 -1.01
N MET A 38 -5.99 -1.50 -0.20
CA MET A 38 -7.45 -1.40 -0.26
C MET A 38 -7.93 -0.77 -1.58
N GLY A 39 -7.17 0.20 -2.12
CA GLY A 39 -7.42 0.75 -3.45
C GLY A 39 -7.33 -0.32 -4.55
N ILE A 40 -6.24 -1.09 -4.56
CA ILE A 40 -6.01 -2.16 -5.54
C ILE A 40 -7.01 -3.31 -5.38
N GLU A 41 -7.31 -3.73 -4.16
CA GLU A 41 -8.29 -4.80 -3.87
C GLU A 41 -9.71 -4.42 -4.27
N SER A 42 -10.02 -3.13 -4.33
CA SER A 42 -11.34 -2.65 -4.78
C SER A 42 -11.55 -2.69 -6.30
N LEU A 43 -10.49 -2.97 -7.07
CA LEU A 43 -10.57 -3.10 -8.53
C LEU A 43 -11.31 -4.39 -8.90
N THR A 44 -12.28 -4.29 -9.78
CA THR A 44 -13.14 -5.42 -10.18
C THR A 44 -12.56 -6.26 -11.32
N SER A 45 -11.49 -5.79 -11.95
CA SER A 45 -10.81 -6.49 -13.06
C SER A 45 -9.35 -6.05 -13.17
N PRO A 46 -8.48 -6.85 -13.81
CA PRO A 46 -7.11 -6.43 -14.12
C PRO A 46 -7.11 -5.20 -15.02
N CYS A 47 -6.44 -4.14 -14.59
CA CYS A 47 -6.30 -2.91 -15.35
C CYS A 47 -4.93 -2.26 -15.10
N GLU A 48 -4.56 -1.33 -15.98
CA GLU A 48 -3.43 -0.44 -15.73
C GLU A 48 -3.86 0.66 -14.75
N ILE A 49 -3.05 0.89 -13.73
CA ILE A 49 -3.31 1.88 -12.70
C ILE A 49 -2.11 2.81 -12.54
N ALA A 50 -2.40 4.08 -12.27
CA ALA A 50 -1.42 5.06 -11.82
C ALA A 50 -1.70 5.36 -10.34
N ILE A 51 -0.69 5.17 -9.49
CA ILE A 51 -0.77 5.45 -8.06
C ILE A 51 -0.02 6.75 -7.80
N THR A 52 -0.72 7.74 -7.26
CA THR A 52 -0.13 9.00 -6.78
C THR A 52 -0.10 8.96 -5.26
N THR A 53 1.07 9.12 -4.67
CA THR A 53 1.26 9.16 -3.20
C THR A 53 2.42 10.11 -2.87
N ASP A 54 2.32 10.80 -1.74
CA ASP A 54 3.42 11.55 -1.13
C ASP A 54 4.26 10.69 -0.18
N SER A 55 3.82 9.46 0.12
CA SER A 55 4.56 8.52 0.96
C SER A 55 5.76 7.98 0.20
N LYS A 56 6.94 8.41 0.65
CA LYS A 56 8.21 7.82 0.23
C LYS A 56 8.27 6.33 0.60
N TYR A 57 7.67 5.91 1.71
CA TYR A 57 7.68 4.52 2.14
C TYR A 57 6.91 3.61 1.16
N VAL A 58 5.75 4.05 0.69
CA VAL A 58 4.96 3.36 -0.33
C VAL A 58 5.71 3.35 -1.67
N MET A 59 6.25 4.50 -2.08
CA MET A 59 6.98 4.63 -3.34
C MET A 59 8.20 3.68 -3.39
N ASP A 60 9.05 3.70 -2.36
CA ASP A 60 10.22 2.82 -2.25
C ASP A 60 9.78 1.34 -2.14
N GLY A 61 8.68 1.09 -1.41
CA GLY A 61 8.07 -0.22 -1.29
C GLY A 61 7.68 -0.83 -2.62
N ILE A 62 6.99 -0.08 -3.49
CA ILE A 62 6.51 -0.55 -4.79
C ILE A 62 7.63 -0.61 -5.83
N THR A 63 8.48 0.42 -5.89
CA THR A 63 9.44 0.58 -6.98
C THR A 63 10.74 -0.20 -6.75
N GLU A 64 11.21 -0.28 -5.50
CA GLU A 64 12.50 -0.87 -5.14
C GLU A 64 12.35 -2.19 -4.38
N TRP A 65 11.60 -2.19 -3.28
CA TRP A 65 11.62 -3.32 -2.35
C TRP A 65 10.80 -4.50 -2.87
N MET A 66 9.64 -4.27 -3.47
CA MET A 66 8.78 -5.33 -3.99
C MET A 66 9.49 -6.20 -5.04
N LYS A 67 10.28 -5.58 -5.94
CA LYS A 67 11.12 -6.30 -6.91
C LYS A 67 12.16 -7.18 -6.20
N GLY A 68 12.82 -6.62 -5.20
CA GLY A 68 13.81 -7.32 -4.37
C GLY A 68 13.21 -8.48 -3.56
N TRP A 69 12.05 -8.27 -2.94
CA TRP A 69 11.35 -9.27 -2.15
C TRP A 69 10.78 -10.40 -3.01
N LYS A 70 10.16 -10.08 -4.15
CA LYS A 70 9.67 -11.09 -5.09
C LYS A 70 10.82 -11.97 -5.59
N LYS A 71 11.98 -11.37 -5.90
CA LYS A 71 13.20 -12.11 -6.28
C LYS A 71 13.79 -12.94 -5.14
N ARG A 72 13.61 -12.53 -3.88
CA ARG A 72 14.14 -13.21 -2.68
C ARG A 72 13.10 -14.05 -1.93
N ASN A 73 11.97 -14.38 -2.58
CA ASN A 73 10.85 -15.13 -1.98
C ASN A 73 10.41 -14.55 -0.62
N TRP A 74 10.23 -13.23 -0.56
CA TRP A 74 9.80 -12.45 0.60
C TRP A 74 10.74 -12.51 1.83
N LYS A 75 12.04 -12.70 1.58
CA LYS A 75 13.08 -12.69 2.63
C LYS A 75 13.97 -11.45 2.52
N THR A 76 14.33 -10.89 3.67
CA THR A 76 15.34 -9.83 3.75
C THR A 76 16.73 -10.36 3.37
N ALA A 77 17.70 -9.47 3.08
CA ALA A 77 19.08 -9.86 2.79
C ALA A 77 19.72 -10.70 3.92
N SER A 78 19.25 -10.51 5.16
CA SER A 78 19.67 -11.24 6.35
C SER A 78 18.86 -12.54 6.60
N LYS A 79 18.08 -13.02 5.62
CA LYS A 79 17.18 -14.19 5.71
C LYS A 79 16.08 -14.12 6.79
N LYS A 80 15.87 -12.95 7.41
CA LYS A 80 14.75 -12.70 8.34
C LYS A 80 13.48 -12.33 7.54
N PRO A 81 12.27 -12.59 8.07
CA PRO A 81 11.04 -12.09 7.46
C PRO A 81 11.06 -10.57 7.33
N VAL A 82 10.47 -10.04 6.26
CA VAL A 82 10.29 -8.60 6.06
C VAL A 82 9.45 -8.01 7.20
N LYS A 83 9.82 -6.82 7.68
CA LYS A 83 9.03 -6.11 8.70
C LYS A 83 7.67 -5.70 8.09
N ASN A 84 6.61 -5.76 8.90
CA ASN A 84 5.19 -5.56 8.55
C ASN A 84 4.55 -6.77 7.86
N LYS A 85 4.38 -7.85 8.63
CA LYS A 85 3.36 -8.86 8.35
C LYS A 85 2.05 -8.45 9.01
#